data_AF-A0A1A9S0K8-F1
#
_entry.id   AF-A0A1A9S0K8-F1
#
_cell.length_a   1.000
_cell.length_b   1.000
_cell.length_c   1.000
_cell.angle_alpha   90.00
_cell.angle_beta   90.00
_cell.angle_gamma   90.00
#
_symmetry.space_group_name_H-M   'P 1'
#
loop_
_entity.id
_entity.type
_entity.pdbx_description
1 polymer ?
#
loop_
_entity_poly.entity_id
_entity_poly.type
_entity_poly.pdbx_seq_one_letter_code
_entity_poly.pdbx_strand_id
1 'polypeptide(L)'
;MKNVLEYNRILSKYRGDFDNYWYDYLVFNAIEIIDKFNDSEWEFLLNDLKNKKDELWYVAFIDTLSEIENFHNALASCILIFDKSSYEVQVSIIDTMNSILGTKKVTRDIMKKIKYIVVDFAPKSSIDSIVFHSLLSKLDHSK
;
A
#
# COMPACT_ATOMS: atom_id res chain seq x y z
N MET A 1 -17.24 11.80 0.74
CA MET A 1 -17.58 10.55 0.02
C MET A 1 -17.41 10.63 -1.50
N LYS A 2 -17.57 11.81 -2.15
CA LYS A 2 -17.40 11.93 -3.60
C LYS A 2 -16.00 11.45 -4.05
N ASN A 3 -14.96 11.83 -3.32
CA ASN A 3 -13.58 11.46 -3.64
C ASN A 3 -13.37 9.94 -3.55
N VAL A 4 -13.92 9.29 -2.51
CA VAL A 4 -13.82 7.83 -2.36
C VAL A 4 -14.47 7.08 -3.53
N LEU A 5 -15.65 7.51 -3.96
CA LEU A 5 -16.34 6.90 -5.09
C LEU A 5 -15.57 7.09 -6.40
N GLU A 6 -15.02 8.29 -6.60
CA GLU A 6 -14.21 8.59 -7.78
C GLU A 6 -12.90 7.80 -7.80
N TYR A 7 -12.23 7.72 -6.66
CA TYR A 7 -11.02 6.92 -6.46
C TYR A 7 -11.28 5.45 -6.77
N ASN A 8 -12.31 4.86 -6.16
CA ASN A 8 -12.72 3.48 -6.42
C ASN A 8 -12.98 3.21 -7.92
N ARG A 9 -13.62 4.16 -8.60
CA ARG A 9 -13.88 4.08 -10.05
C ARG A 9 -12.58 4.09 -10.85
N ILE A 10 -11.58 4.86 -10.45
CA ILE A 10 -10.27 4.92 -11.12
C ILE A 10 -9.51 3.61 -10.90
N LEU A 11 -9.39 3.14 -9.65
CA LEU A 11 -8.71 1.88 -9.34
C LEU A 11 -9.31 0.70 -10.10
N SER A 12 -10.64 0.66 -10.24
CA SER A 12 -11.34 -0.40 -10.99
C SER A 12 -11.02 -0.41 -12.50
N LYS A 13 -10.29 0.59 -13.02
CA LYS A 13 -9.84 0.63 -14.43
C LYS A 13 -8.51 -0.06 -14.64
N TYR A 14 -7.73 -0.32 -13.60
CA TYR A 14 -6.45 -1.00 -13.73
C TYR A 14 -6.61 -2.40 -14.34
N ARG A 15 -5.71 -2.77 -15.25
CA ARG A 15 -5.72 -4.06 -15.97
C ARG A 15 -4.47 -4.92 -15.75
N GLY A 16 -3.59 -4.55 -14.82
CA GLY A 16 -2.37 -5.29 -14.49
C GLY A 16 -1.09 -4.65 -15.03
N ASP A 17 0.04 -5.34 -14.86
CA ASP A 17 1.41 -4.82 -15.04
C ASP A 17 1.73 -4.25 -16.43
N PHE A 18 0.95 -4.58 -17.45
CA PHE A 18 1.13 -4.07 -18.83
C PHE A 18 0.14 -2.97 -19.20
N ASP A 19 -0.60 -2.44 -18.24
CA ASP A 19 -1.51 -1.33 -18.43
C ASP A 19 -0.72 0.00 -18.49
N ASN A 20 -0.11 0.28 -19.64
CA ASN A 20 0.64 1.52 -19.86
C ASN A 20 -0.21 2.76 -19.54
N TYR A 21 -1.52 2.71 -19.79
CA TYR A 21 -2.40 3.84 -19.51
C TYR A 21 -2.55 4.09 -18.00
N TRP A 22 -2.48 3.04 -17.18
CA TRP A 22 -2.42 3.19 -15.73
C TRP A 22 -1.19 3.98 -15.30
N TYR A 23 -0.01 3.48 -15.68
CA TYR A 23 1.27 4.06 -15.26
C TYR A 23 1.54 5.44 -15.87
N ASP A 24 1.10 5.68 -17.11
CA ASP A 24 1.29 6.97 -17.79
C ASP A 24 0.34 8.06 -17.29
N TYR A 25 -0.85 7.69 -16.78
CA TYR A 25 -1.91 8.68 -16.54
C TYR A 25 -2.80 8.42 -15.32
N LEU A 26 -3.37 7.22 -15.16
CA LEU A 26 -4.40 7.01 -14.12
C LEU A 26 -3.83 6.99 -12.70
N VAL A 27 -2.59 6.53 -12.51
CA VAL A 27 -1.95 6.48 -11.19
C VAL A 27 -1.81 7.88 -10.58
N PHE A 28 -1.39 8.87 -11.39
CA PHE A 28 -1.28 10.26 -10.93
C PHE A 28 -2.64 10.85 -10.53
N ASN A 29 -3.68 10.60 -11.33
CA ASN A 29 -5.04 11.03 -10.99
C ASN A 29 -5.53 10.37 -9.69
N ALA A 30 -5.21 9.09 -9.49
CA ALA A 30 -5.58 8.36 -8.28
C ALA A 30 -4.88 8.94 -7.04
N ILE A 31 -3.58 9.22 -7.14
CA ILE A 31 -2.78 9.89 -6.09
C ILE A 31 -3.38 11.26 -5.75
N GLU A 32 -3.65 12.10 -6.76
CA GLU A 32 -4.25 13.42 -6.54
C GLU A 32 -5.61 13.39 -5.84
N ILE A 33 -6.38 12.32 -6.01
CA ILE A 33 -7.69 12.17 -5.38
C ILE A 33 -7.56 11.69 -3.94
N ILE A 34 -6.70 10.69 -3.68
CA ILE A 34 -6.54 10.16 -2.32
C ILE A 34 -5.84 11.17 -1.40
N ASP A 35 -4.97 12.04 -1.91
CA ASP A 35 -4.39 13.16 -1.14
C ASP A 35 -5.43 14.21 -0.73
N LYS A 36 -6.57 14.27 -1.42
CA LYS A 36 -7.70 15.16 -1.07
C LYS A 36 -8.65 14.54 -0.06
N PHE A 37 -8.41 13.31 0.41
CA PHE A 37 -9.28 12.67 1.38
C PHE A 37 -9.18 13.38 2.73
N ASN A 38 -10.34 13.72 3.28
CA ASN A 38 -10.44 14.09 4.69
C ASN A 38 -10.51 12.85 5.60
N ASP A 39 -10.47 13.08 6.92
CA ASP A 39 -10.48 12.00 7.91
C ASP A 39 -11.66 11.04 7.78
N SER A 40 -12.86 11.57 7.48
CA SER A 40 -14.06 10.74 7.30
C SER A 40 -13.99 9.85 6.05
N GLU A 41 -13.32 10.33 5.00
CA GLU A 41 -13.12 9.57 3.76
C GLU A 41 -12.07 8.47 3.96
N TRP A 42 -11.01 8.76 4.71
CA TRP A 42 -10.04 7.75 5.14
C TRP A 42 -10.65 6.69 6.04
N GLU A 43 -11.45 7.08 7.04
CA GLU A 43 -12.15 6.15 7.92
C GLU A 43 -13.09 5.24 7.12
N PHE A 44 -13.84 5.83 6.18
CA PHE A 44 -14.70 5.06 5.29
C PHE A 44 -13.90 4.07 4.45
N LEU A 45 -12.79 4.50 3.83
CA LEU A 45 -11.92 3.62 3.03
C LEU A 45 -11.35 2.48 3.89
N LEU A 46 -10.82 2.77 5.08
CA LEU A 46 -10.28 1.76 5.99
C LEU A 46 -11.35 0.74 6.43
N ASN A 47 -12.58 1.18 6.64
CA ASN A 47 -13.69 0.27 6.91
C ASN A 47 -14.05 -0.57 5.67
N ASP A 48 -14.05 0.03 4.48
CA ASP A 48 -14.35 -0.69 3.24
C ASP A 48 -13.24 -1.69 2.85
N LEU A 49 -11.98 -1.43 3.21
CA LEU A 49 -10.87 -2.37 3.04
C LEU A 49 -11.09 -3.67 3.82
N LYS A 50 -11.98 -3.70 4.83
CA LYS A 50 -12.37 -4.94 5.52
C LYS A 50 -13.16 -5.88 4.63
N ASN A 51 -13.88 -5.35 3.64
CA ASN A 51 -14.57 -6.12 2.63
C ASN A 51 -13.58 -6.65 1.59
N LYS A 52 -13.86 -7.82 1.01
CA LYS A 52 -13.02 -8.40 -0.05
C LYS A 52 -13.12 -7.55 -1.33
N LYS A 53 -11.99 -7.05 -1.82
CA LYS A 53 -11.86 -6.44 -3.15
C LYS A 53 -11.18 -7.41 -4.12
N ASP A 54 -11.23 -7.05 -5.39
CA ASP A 54 -10.46 -7.74 -6.45
C ASP A 54 -8.95 -7.53 -6.25
N GLU A 55 -8.14 -8.50 -6.66
CA GLU A 55 -6.69 -8.45 -6.52
C GLU A 55 -6.07 -7.26 -7.26
N LEU A 56 -6.50 -7.01 -8.50
CA LEU A 56 -6.01 -5.89 -9.30
C LEU A 56 -6.35 -4.55 -8.64
N TRP A 57 -7.52 -4.46 -8.01
CA TRP A 57 -7.90 -3.27 -7.25
C TRP A 57 -6.92 -3.02 -6.10
N TYR A 58 -6.50 -4.07 -5.38
CA TYR A 58 -5.52 -3.92 -4.30
C TYR A 58 -4.14 -3.53 -4.83
N VAL A 59 -3.67 -4.11 -5.93
CA VAL A 59 -2.39 -3.71 -6.55
C VAL A 59 -2.45 -2.22 -6.92
N ALA A 60 -3.49 -1.80 -7.66
CA ALA A 60 -3.67 -0.40 -8.03
C ALA A 60 -3.78 0.54 -6.81
N PHE A 61 -4.45 0.10 -5.74
CA PHE A 61 -4.51 0.85 -4.50
C PHE A 61 -3.11 1.05 -3.89
N ILE A 62 -2.35 -0.03 -3.72
CA ILE A 62 -1.02 -0.03 -3.11
C ILE A 62 0.00 0.78 -3.92
N ASP A 63 -0.08 0.74 -5.24
CA ASP A 63 0.76 1.54 -6.16
C ASP A 63 0.62 3.05 -5.90
N THR A 64 -0.56 3.52 -5.47
CA THR A 64 -0.74 4.94 -5.14
C THR A 64 -0.17 5.31 -3.77
N LEU A 65 -0.06 4.35 -2.85
CA LEU A 65 0.23 4.64 -1.44
C LEU A 65 1.68 5.03 -1.15
N SER A 66 2.64 4.75 -2.05
CA SER A 66 4.04 5.11 -1.82
C SER A 66 4.30 6.61 -1.94
N GLU A 67 3.49 7.30 -2.73
CA GLU A 67 3.72 8.70 -3.12
C GLU A 67 2.84 9.71 -2.36
N ILE A 68 1.84 9.25 -1.61
CA ILE A 68 0.85 10.15 -1.00
C ILE A 68 1.40 10.87 0.24
N GLU A 69 0.87 12.06 0.52
CA GLU A 69 1.29 12.88 1.65
C GLU A 69 0.93 12.22 2.98
N ASN A 70 -0.27 11.61 3.05
CA ASN A 70 -0.77 10.94 4.25
C ASN A 70 -0.23 9.50 4.39
N PHE A 71 1.08 9.40 4.55
CA PHE A 71 1.76 8.10 4.71
C PHE A 71 1.34 7.34 5.97
N HIS A 72 0.75 8.01 6.97
CA HIS A 72 0.20 7.35 8.16
C HIS A 72 -0.99 6.46 7.81
N ASN A 73 -1.95 6.98 7.03
CA ASN A 73 -3.08 6.20 6.56
C ASN A 73 -2.68 5.18 5.48
N ALA A 74 -1.63 5.47 4.69
CA ALA A 74 -1.02 4.48 3.80
C ALA A 74 -0.55 3.24 4.57
N LEU A 75 0.30 3.45 5.59
CA LEU A 75 0.83 2.35 6.41
C LEU A 75 -0.29 1.63 7.18
N ALA A 76 -1.28 2.36 7.70
CA ALA A 76 -2.43 1.76 8.35
C ALA A 76 -3.21 0.83 7.41
N SER A 77 -3.39 1.25 6.15
CA SER A 77 -4.05 0.46 5.11
C SER A 77 -3.25 -0.80 4.77
N CYS A 78 -1.95 -0.67 4.57
CA CYS A 78 -1.04 -1.79 4.33
C CYS A 78 -1.08 -2.83 5.46
N ILE A 79 -0.99 -2.37 6.72
CA ILE A 79 -1.06 -3.23 7.90
C ILE A 79 -2.40 -3.96 7.99
N LEU A 80 -3.50 -3.27 7.69
CA LEU A 80 -4.86 -3.82 7.78
C LEU A 80 -5.11 -4.97 6.80
N ILE A 81 -4.48 -4.95 5.63
CA ILE A 81 -4.80 -5.89 4.55
C ILE A 81 -3.75 -6.98 4.32
N PHE A 82 -2.53 -6.82 4.82
CA PHE A 82 -1.40 -7.72 4.54
C PHE A 82 -1.73 -9.22 4.67
N ASP A 83 -2.23 -9.67 5.83
CA ASP A 83 -2.43 -11.10 6.13
C ASP A 83 -3.53 -11.77 5.29
N LYS A 84 -4.47 -10.97 4.78
CA LYS A 84 -5.63 -11.46 3.99
C LYS A 84 -5.46 -11.25 2.49
N SER A 85 -4.36 -10.62 2.08
CA SER A 85 -4.03 -10.33 0.69
C SER A 85 -3.41 -11.55 0.00
N SER A 86 -3.47 -11.58 -1.33
CA SER A 86 -2.69 -12.53 -2.10
C SER A 86 -1.19 -12.23 -1.99
N TYR A 87 -0.38 -13.20 -2.43
CA TYR A 87 1.08 -13.08 -2.38
C TYR A 87 1.58 -11.87 -3.18
N GLU A 88 0.99 -11.64 -4.34
CA GLU A 88 1.31 -10.56 -5.26
C GLU A 88 1.05 -9.19 -4.59
N VAL A 89 -0.11 -9.03 -3.94
CA VAL A 89 -0.44 -7.83 -3.18
C VAL A 89 0.47 -7.67 -1.95
N GLN A 90 0.87 -8.77 -1.29
CA GLN A 90 1.81 -8.71 -0.16
C GLN A 90 3.19 -8.20 -0.60
N VAL A 91 3.69 -8.63 -1.77
CA VAL A 91 4.94 -8.09 -2.35
C VAL A 91 4.82 -6.59 -2.59
N SER A 92 3.75 -6.14 -3.25
CA SER A 92 3.51 -4.70 -3.46
C SER A 92 3.45 -3.92 -2.14
N ILE A 93 2.82 -4.47 -1.10
CA ILE A 93 2.77 -3.84 0.22
C ILE A 93 4.17 -3.68 0.82
N ILE A 94 5.02 -4.72 0.73
CA ILE A 94 6.39 -4.68 1.25
C ILE A 94 7.20 -3.61 0.51
N ASP A 95 7.06 -3.51 -0.81
CA ASP A 95 7.71 -2.47 -1.62
C ASP A 95 7.24 -1.06 -1.22
N THR A 96 5.94 -0.85 -1.08
CA THR A 96 5.39 0.43 -0.61
C THR A 96 5.89 0.78 0.79
N MET A 97 5.92 -0.17 1.72
CA MET A 97 6.49 0.05 3.05
C MET A 97 7.98 0.41 2.98
N ASN A 98 8.75 -0.27 2.13
CA ASN A 98 10.16 0.05 1.89
C ASN A 98 10.35 1.49 1.41
N SER A 99 9.54 1.94 0.45
CA SER A 99 9.59 3.31 -0.06
C SER A 99 9.28 4.33 1.02
N ILE A 100 8.20 4.13 1.79
CA ILE A 100 7.80 5.02 2.87
C ILE A 100 8.86 5.07 3.97
N LEU A 101 9.36 3.91 4.43
CA LEU A 101 10.40 3.83 5.48
C LEU A 101 11.74 4.40 5.01
N GLY A 102 12.00 4.43 3.71
CA GLY A 102 13.20 5.03 3.12
C GLY A 102 13.19 6.56 3.15
N THR A 103 12.00 7.18 3.19
CA THR A 103 11.85 8.63 3.01
C THR A 103 11.18 9.35 4.19
N LYS A 104 10.40 8.64 5.00
CA LYS A 104 9.60 9.21 6.10
C LYS A 104 10.06 8.70 7.46
N LYS A 105 9.90 9.54 8.49
CA LYS A 105 10.10 9.15 9.89
C LYS A 105 8.84 8.47 10.42
N VAL A 106 8.93 7.17 10.67
CA VAL A 106 7.85 6.34 11.19
C VAL A 106 8.08 6.05 12.68
N THR A 107 7.01 5.98 13.47
CA THR A 107 7.12 5.70 14.91
C THR A 107 7.52 4.24 15.17
N ARG A 108 8.18 3.99 16.31
CA ARG A 108 8.56 2.62 16.71
C ARG A 108 7.35 1.69 16.83
N ASP A 109 6.19 2.19 17.25
CA ASP A 109 4.99 1.37 17.38
C ASP A 109 4.46 0.90 16.03
N ILE A 110 4.49 1.75 15.00
CA ILE A 110 4.14 1.34 13.64
C ILE A 110 5.19 0.36 13.11
N MET A 111 6.48 0.61 13.31
CA MET A 111 7.54 -0.30 12.89
C MET A 111 7.40 -1.70 13.51
N LYS A 112 7.05 -1.78 14.81
CA LYS A 112 6.74 -3.05 15.48
C LYS A 112 5.55 -3.78 14.85
N LYS A 113 4.48 -3.05 14.50
CA LYS A 113 3.32 -3.64 13.80
C LYS A 113 3.71 -4.18 12.43
N ILE A 114 4.50 -3.43 11.65
CA ILE A 114 5.01 -3.90 10.37
C ILE A 114 5.85 -5.16 10.56
N LYS A 115 6.81 -5.15 11.50
CA LYS A 115 7.64 -6.33 11.79
C LYS A 115 6.81 -7.55 12.18
N TYR A 116 5.71 -7.35 12.91
CA TYR A 116 4.82 -8.41 13.32
C TYR A 116 4.07 -9.04 12.14
N ILE A 117 3.46 -8.25 11.25
CA ILE A 117 2.66 -8.80 10.14
C ILE A 117 3.53 -9.47 9.07
N VAL A 118 4.76 -9.00 8.85
CA VAL A 118 5.62 -9.54 7.79
C VAL A 118 6.45 -10.75 8.23
N VAL A 119 6.33 -11.19 9.49
CA VAL A 119 7.19 -12.24 10.07
C VAL A 119 7.09 -13.58 9.34
N ASP A 120 5.89 -13.91 8.86
CA ASP A 120 5.60 -15.17 8.17
C ASP A 120 5.64 -15.03 6.64
N PHE A 121 6.03 -13.86 6.12
CA PHE A 121 6.19 -13.67 4.68
C PHE A 121 7.35 -14.52 4.16
N ALA A 122 7.05 -15.37 3.17
CA ALA A 122 8.02 -16.28 2.56
C ALA A 122 8.27 -15.87 1.09
N PRO A 123 9.40 -15.19 0.79
CA PRO A 123 9.74 -14.80 -0.57
C PRO A 123 9.82 -16.02 -1.51
N LYS A 124 9.18 -15.92 -2.68
CA LYS A 124 9.17 -16.97 -3.73
C LYS A 124 10.22 -16.75 -4.81
N SER A 125 10.81 -15.56 -4.89
CA SER A 125 11.86 -15.20 -5.84
C SER A 125 13.07 -14.55 -5.17
N SER A 126 14.19 -14.46 -5.89
CA SER A 126 15.38 -13.72 -5.44
C SER A 126 15.11 -12.22 -5.31
N ILE A 127 14.27 -11.67 -6.19
CA ILE A 127 13.88 -10.25 -6.16
C ILE A 127 13.06 -9.98 -4.90
N ASP A 128 12.05 -10.80 -4.63
CA ASP A 128 11.19 -10.68 -3.44
C ASP A 128 12.02 -10.81 -2.15
N SER A 129 13.03 -11.68 -2.18
CA SER A 129 13.96 -11.83 -1.06
C SER A 129 14.78 -10.56 -0.82
N ILE A 130 15.31 -9.93 -1.87
CA ILE A 130 16.04 -8.65 -1.75
C ILE A 130 15.12 -7.56 -1.17
N VAL A 131 13.91 -7.45 -1.72
CA VAL A 131 12.88 -6.50 -1.27
C VAL A 131 12.53 -6.72 0.21
N PHE A 132 12.27 -7.96 0.61
CA PHE A 132 11.92 -8.30 1.98
C PHE A 132 13.06 -8.04 2.98
N HIS A 133 14.29 -8.44 2.66
CA HIS A 133 15.45 -8.15 3.52
C HIS A 133 15.74 -6.65 3.64
N SER A 134 15.50 -5.89 2.57
CA SER A 134 15.59 -4.42 2.60
C SER A 134 14.60 -3.80 3.60
N LEU A 135 13.41 -4.39 3.73
CA LEU A 135 12.42 -3.98 4.74
C LEU A 135 12.89 -4.33 6.15
N LEU A 136 13.31 -5.58 6.37
CA LEU A 136 13.78 -6.04 7.68
C LEU A 136 14.94 -5.19 8.21
N SER A 137 15.91 -4.86 7.35
CA SER A 137 17.02 -3.97 7.72
C SER A 137 16.54 -2.60 8.20
N LYS A 138 15.56 -1.98 7.52
CA LYS A 138 14.99 -0.69 7.96
C LYS A 138 14.27 -0.79 9.30
N LEU A 139 13.59 -1.91 9.56
CA LEU A 139 12.86 -2.15 10.80
C LEU A 139 13.81 -2.39 11.99
N ASP A 140 14.97 -2.99 11.76
CA ASP A 140 15.96 -3.27 12.81
C ASP A 140 16.84 -2.06 13.16
N HIS A 141 16.96 -1.08 12.27
CA HIS A 141 17.73 0.16 12.49
C HIS A 141 16.99 1.25 13.27
N SER A 142 15.82 0.96 13.84
CA SER A 142 15.08 1.91 14.70
C SER A 142 15.77 2.09 16.07
N LYS A 143 16.83 2.90 16.12
CA LYS A 143 17.51 3.28 17.36
C LYS A 143 16.63 4.11 18.28
#